data_AF-A0A356W6K0-F1
#
_entry.id   AF-A0A356W6K0-F1
#
_cell.length_a   1.000
_cell.length_b   1.000
_cell.length_c   1.000
_cell.angle_alpha   90.00
_cell.angle_beta   90.00
_cell.angle_gamma   90.00
#
_symmetry.space_group_name_H-M   'P 1'
#
loop_
_entity.id
_entity.type
_entity.pdbx_description
1 polymer ?
#
loop_
_entity_poly.entity_id
_entity_poly.type
_entity_poly.pdbx_seq_one_letter_code
_entity_poly.pdbx_strand_id
1 'polypeptide(L)'
;PKARRGTDQPLVGPDVADRLNPYRSAVDRGEQSFLELIKDNDLVLALDSLVYFGHWITPDMMPKRFDTHFYLAPAPPDQIAAHDGRETTDAIWIGAQAALNSEESGESVIIFPTRMNLKKLATANSVEDAIQRFGSEAVVTVKPQQSETPEGEPCLVIPDVKGYGQTVELLSRVNV
;
A
#
# COMPACT_ATOMS: atom_id res chain seq x y z
N PRO A 1 24.02 11.61 7.91
CA PRO A 1 24.88 11.28 9.08
C PRO A 1 24.25 10.23 10.00
N LYS A 2 25.07 9.26 10.45
CA LYS A 2 24.69 8.28 11.49
C LYS A 2 24.11 8.91 12.77
N ALA A 3 24.46 10.17 13.04
CA ALA A 3 23.97 10.97 14.17
C ALA A 3 22.55 11.54 14.00
N ARG A 4 21.92 11.38 12.82
CA ARG A 4 20.52 11.78 12.54
C ARG A 4 19.65 10.57 12.18
N ARG A 5 19.97 9.40 12.76
CA ARG A 5 19.21 8.16 12.58
C ARG A 5 18.22 7.99 13.73
N GLY A 6 17.06 7.44 13.43
CA GLY A 6 16.07 7.03 14.42
C GLY A 6 14.71 7.67 14.18
N THR A 7 13.79 7.31 15.06
CA THR A 7 12.39 7.70 14.98
C THR A 7 12.28 9.21 15.12
N ASP A 8 11.37 9.81 14.36
CA ASP A 8 11.12 11.26 14.32
C ASP A 8 12.28 12.11 13.78
N GLN A 9 13.25 11.51 13.10
CA GLN A 9 14.25 12.27 12.34
C GLN A 9 13.67 12.79 11.03
N PRO A 10 14.10 13.99 10.56
CA PRO A 10 13.58 14.56 9.33
C PRO A 10 13.88 13.65 8.14
N LEU A 11 12.84 13.36 7.36
CA LEU A 11 12.98 12.70 6.07
C LEU A 11 13.77 13.60 5.09
N VAL A 12 14.32 12.99 4.04
CA VAL A 12 15.06 13.73 3.01
C VAL A 12 14.16 14.75 2.33
N GLY A 13 14.71 15.95 2.08
CA GLY A 13 14.01 17.01 1.37
C GLY A 13 14.10 16.88 -0.15
N PRO A 14 13.43 17.80 -0.90
CA PRO A 14 13.44 17.82 -2.36
C PRO A 14 14.84 17.91 -2.97
N ASP A 15 15.77 18.61 -2.32
CA ASP A 15 17.15 18.78 -2.79
C ASP A 15 17.91 17.45 -2.92
N VAL A 16 17.73 16.56 -1.94
CA VAL A 16 18.33 15.23 -1.95
C VAL A 16 17.59 14.33 -2.94
N ALA A 17 16.25 14.42 -3.01
CA ALA A 17 15.45 13.66 -3.96
C ALA A 17 15.83 13.99 -5.41
N ASP A 18 15.95 15.28 -5.76
CA ASP A 18 16.35 15.75 -7.08
C ASP A 18 17.76 15.30 -7.45
N ARG A 19 18.71 15.35 -6.50
CA ARG A 19 20.08 14.85 -6.71
C ARG A 19 20.11 13.36 -7.01
N LEU A 20 19.19 12.58 -6.45
CA LEU A 20 19.13 11.13 -6.62
C LEU A 20 18.26 10.68 -7.80
N ASN A 21 17.36 11.54 -8.29
CA ASN A 21 16.45 11.23 -9.38
C ASN A 21 17.13 10.65 -10.64
N PRO A 22 18.33 11.11 -11.08
CA PRO A 22 19.00 10.52 -12.25
C PRO A 22 19.31 9.02 -12.13
N TYR A 23 19.39 8.46 -10.90
CA TYR A 23 19.67 7.05 -10.68
C TYR A 23 18.42 6.16 -10.76
N ARG A 24 17.21 6.74 -10.76
CA ARG A 24 15.94 5.99 -10.70
C ARG A 24 15.84 4.90 -11.77
N SER A 25 16.15 5.24 -13.02
CA SER A 25 16.01 4.29 -14.14
C SER A 25 17.07 3.18 -14.12
N ALA A 26 18.26 3.43 -13.58
CA ALA A 26 19.30 2.40 -13.44
C ALA A 26 18.94 1.42 -12.31
N VAL A 27 18.34 1.92 -11.23
CA VAL A 27 17.81 1.09 -10.14
C VAL A 27 16.65 0.22 -10.64
N ASP A 28 15.69 0.81 -11.36
CA ASP A 28 14.56 0.09 -11.98
C ASP A 28 15.02 -1.09 -12.85
N ARG A 29 16.03 -0.87 -13.69
CA ARG A 29 16.60 -1.91 -14.56
C ARG A 29 17.55 -2.89 -13.86
N GLY A 30 17.82 -2.70 -12.57
CA GLY A 30 18.76 -3.52 -11.81
C GLY A 30 20.24 -3.31 -12.19
N GLU A 31 20.55 -2.24 -12.93
CA GLU A 31 21.92 -1.86 -13.33
C GLU A 31 22.69 -1.22 -12.16
N GLN A 32 21.97 -0.68 -11.19
CA GLN A 32 22.52 -0.11 -9.97
C GLN A 32 21.77 -0.63 -8.74
N SER A 33 22.53 -1.01 -7.70
CA SER A 33 21.94 -1.42 -6.43
C SER A 33 21.34 -0.22 -5.69
N PHE A 34 20.05 -0.32 -5.37
CA PHE A 34 19.38 0.65 -4.50
C PHE A 34 20.08 0.75 -3.13
N LEU A 35 20.49 -0.38 -2.56
CA LEU A 35 21.12 -0.41 -1.23
C LEU A 35 22.50 0.26 -1.24
N GLU A 36 23.30 0.07 -2.31
CA GLU A 36 24.58 0.76 -2.42
C GLU A 36 24.38 2.26 -2.67
N LEU A 37 23.41 2.65 -3.51
CA LEU A 37 23.06 4.07 -3.70
C LEU A 37 22.73 4.77 -2.37
N ILE A 38 21.97 4.12 -1.48
CA ILE A 38 21.64 4.65 -0.15
C ILE A 38 22.91 4.80 0.70
N LYS A 39 23.80 3.79 0.72
CA LYS A 39 25.05 3.84 1.49
C LYS A 39 26.01 4.92 0.99
N ASP A 40 26.21 5.00 -0.32
CA ASP A 40 27.12 5.95 -0.98
C ASP A 40 26.72 7.41 -0.74
N ASN A 41 25.44 7.65 -0.44
CA ASN A 41 24.90 8.97 -0.13
C ASN A 41 24.72 9.23 1.37
N ASP A 42 25.25 8.38 2.26
CA ASP A 42 25.10 8.45 3.73
C ASP A 42 23.62 8.59 4.18
N LEU A 43 22.74 7.89 3.46
CA LEU A 43 21.31 7.82 3.74
C LEU A 43 20.96 6.56 4.54
N VAL A 44 19.78 6.58 5.15
CA VAL A 44 19.20 5.46 5.88
C VAL A 44 17.73 5.35 5.53
N LEU A 45 17.24 4.12 5.40
CA LEU A 45 15.83 3.85 5.19
C LEU A 45 15.08 4.08 6.50
N ALA A 46 14.06 4.94 6.48
CA ALA A 46 13.18 5.24 7.61
C ALA A 46 12.16 4.11 7.85
N LEU A 47 12.64 2.88 8.05
CA LEU A 47 11.80 1.69 8.23
C LEU A 47 10.99 1.73 9.52
N ASP A 48 11.43 2.52 10.49
CA ASP A 48 10.75 2.80 11.74
C ASP A 48 9.54 3.75 11.60
N SER A 49 9.42 4.43 10.46
CA SER A 49 8.23 5.20 10.10
C SER A 49 7.15 4.35 9.41
N LEU A 50 7.44 3.07 9.14
CA LEU A 50 6.48 2.15 8.53
C LEU A 50 5.56 1.54 9.59
N VAL A 51 4.27 1.65 9.38
CA VAL A 51 3.25 0.95 10.16
C VAL A 51 2.82 -0.29 9.41
N TYR A 52 3.02 -1.47 10.00
CA TYR A 52 2.54 -2.72 9.40
C TYR A 52 1.01 -2.77 9.46
N PHE A 53 0.37 -2.80 8.30
CA PHE A 53 -1.04 -2.41 8.17
C PHE A 53 -1.97 -3.55 7.76
N GLY A 54 -1.47 -4.46 6.93
CA GLY A 54 -2.26 -5.56 6.37
C GLY A 54 -1.38 -6.65 5.77
N HIS A 55 -1.95 -7.85 5.62
CA HIS A 55 -1.24 -9.00 5.09
C HIS A 55 -2.21 -9.87 4.29
N TRP A 56 -1.92 -10.05 3.01
CA TRP A 56 -2.81 -10.75 2.09
C TRP A 56 -2.05 -11.82 1.33
N ILE A 57 -2.58 -13.04 1.35
CA ILE A 57 -2.07 -14.16 0.56
C ILE A 57 -3.09 -14.46 -0.53
N THR A 58 -2.66 -14.42 -1.79
CA THR A 58 -3.52 -14.78 -2.92
C THR A 58 -3.98 -16.23 -2.78
N PRO A 59 -5.28 -16.51 -2.99
CA PRO A 59 -5.84 -17.82 -2.71
C PRO A 59 -5.32 -18.87 -3.72
N ASP A 60 -5.38 -20.15 -3.34
CA ASP A 60 -4.61 -21.21 -4.01
C ASP A 60 -5.06 -21.51 -5.45
N MET A 61 -6.32 -21.19 -5.78
CA MET A 61 -6.90 -21.40 -7.11
C MET A 61 -6.47 -20.36 -8.15
N MET A 62 -5.83 -19.25 -7.73
CA MET A 62 -5.37 -18.22 -8.67
C MET A 62 -4.04 -18.64 -9.31
N PRO A 63 -3.88 -18.47 -10.63
CA PRO A 63 -2.68 -18.91 -11.35
C PRO A 63 -1.43 -18.12 -10.94
N LYS A 64 -1.60 -16.84 -10.60
CA LYS A 64 -0.54 -15.96 -10.08
C LYS A 64 -0.83 -15.67 -8.62
N ARG A 65 0.17 -15.88 -7.76
CA ARG A 65 0.02 -15.79 -6.31
C ARG A 65 1.09 -14.92 -5.69
N PHE A 66 0.69 -14.16 -4.68
CA PHE A 66 1.54 -13.28 -3.92
C PHE A 66 1.29 -13.46 -2.42
N ASP A 67 2.35 -13.22 -1.66
CA ASP A 67 2.32 -13.03 -0.22
C ASP A 67 2.62 -11.54 0.03
N THR A 68 1.57 -10.73 0.13
CA THR A 68 1.65 -9.27 0.06
C THR A 68 1.48 -8.65 1.43
N HIS A 69 2.52 -7.94 1.88
CA HIS A 69 2.51 -7.14 3.10
C HIS A 69 2.21 -5.67 2.77
N PHE A 70 1.25 -5.08 3.47
CA PHE A 70 0.86 -3.68 3.34
C PHE A 70 1.41 -2.87 4.50
N TYR A 71 1.90 -1.67 4.19
CA TYR A 71 2.43 -0.71 5.16
C TYR A 71 1.81 0.67 4.93
N LEU A 72 1.67 1.44 6.01
CA LEU A 72 1.40 2.87 5.93
C LEU A 72 2.67 3.65 6.24
N ALA A 73 2.84 4.79 5.60
CA ALA A 73 3.90 5.75 5.88
C ALA A 73 3.35 7.18 5.68
N PRO A 74 3.64 8.13 6.59
CA PRO A 74 3.30 9.53 6.38
C PRO A 74 4.07 10.07 5.18
N ALA A 75 3.37 10.70 4.25
CA ALA A 75 4.03 11.40 3.16
C ALA A 75 4.65 12.70 3.67
N PRO A 76 5.93 13.00 3.35
CA PRO A 76 6.49 14.33 3.52
C PRO A 76 5.59 15.38 2.84
N PRO A 77 5.35 16.56 3.46
CA PRO A 77 4.46 17.59 2.90
C PRO A 77 4.84 18.02 1.47
N ASP A 78 6.13 18.05 1.16
CA ASP A 78 6.66 18.48 -0.13
C ASP A 78 6.77 17.34 -1.16
N GLN A 79 6.24 16.14 -0.86
CA GLN A 79 6.33 15.01 -1.76
C GLN A 79 5.32 15.12 -2.91
N ILE A 80 5.87 15.28 -4.12
CA ILE A 80 5.09 15.29 -5.37
C ILE A 80 4.98 13.85 -5.88
N ALA A 81 3.75 13.39 -6.13
CA ALA A 81 3.52 12.09 -6.76
C ALA A 81 4.01 12.13 -8.23
N ALA A 82 4.85 11.17 -8.61
CA ALA A 82 5.39 11.07 -9.97
C ALA A 82 5.47 9.61 -10.42
N HIS A 83 4.83 9.33 -11.57
CA HIS A 83 4.90 8.03 -12.21
C HIS A 83 6.15 7.92 -13.11
N ASP A 84 6.48 6.71 -13.54
CA ASP A 84 7.64 6.42 -14.41
C ASP A 84 7.33 6.61 -15.91
N GLY A 85 6.04 6.71 -16.26
CA GLY A 85 5.57 6.85 -17.64
C GLY A 85 5.65 5.56 -18.45
N ARG A 86 5.93 4.42 -17.81
CA ARG A 86 6.07 3.11 -18.47
C ARG A 86 5.08 2.13 -17.87
N GLU A 87 5.29 1.73 -16.62
CA GLU A 87 4.36 0.82 -15.91
C GLU A 87 3.17 1.59 -15.36
N THR A 88 3.41 2.81 -14.87
CA THR A 88 2.36 3.70 -14.36
C THR A 88 2.27 4.95 -15.23
N THR A 89 1.05 5.29 -15.66
CA THR A 89 0.78 6.42 -16.55
C THR A 89 0.16 7.62 -15.86
N ASP A 90 -0.31 7.47 -14.62
CA ASP A 90 -0.90 8.54 -13.83
C ASP A 90 -0.67 8.31 -12.33
N ALA A 91 -0.55 9.39 -11.56
CA ALA A 91 -0.39 9.34 -10.11
C ALA A 91 -1.01 10.58 -9.47
N ILE A 92 -1.92 10.36 -8.51
CA ILE A 92 -2.61 11.42 -7.79
C ILE A 92 -2.57 11.18 -6.28
N TRP A 93 -2.64 12.27 -5.52
CA TRP A 93 -3.00 12.21 -4.10
C TRP A 93 -4.52 12.27 -3.95
N ILE A 94 -5.11 11.20 -3.41
CA ILE A 94 -6.55 11.09 -3.18
C ILE A 94 -6.83 10.50 -1.79
N GLY A 95 -7.89 10.98 -1.14
CA GLY A 95 -8.33 10.45 0.15
C GLY A 95 -8.96 9.05 0.00
N ALA A 96 -8.81 8.19 1.02
CA ALA A 96 -9.27 6.80 0.95
C ALA A 96 -10.77 6.67 0.63
N GLN A 97 -11.62 7.47 1.28
CA GLN A 97 -13.06 7.46 1.00
C GLN A 97 -13.39 7.96 -0.42
N ALA A 98 -12.66 8.97 -0.91
CA ALA A 98 -12.87 9.47 -2.27
C ALA A 98 -12.49 8.41 -3.32
N ALA A 99 -11.40 7.66 -3.11
CA ALA A 99 -11.03 6.54 -3.98
C ALA A 99 -12.09 5.44 -3.98
N LEU A 100 -12.66 5.10 -2.81
CA LEU A 100 -13.77 4.14 -2.70
C LEU A 100 -15.00 4.62 -3.46
N ASN A 101 -15.37 5.90 -3.32
CA ASN A 101 -16.52 6.47 -4.03
C ASN A 101 -16.31 6.45 -5.56
N SER A 102 -15.08 6.70 -6.02
CA SER A 102 -14.73 6.64 -7.45
C SER A 102 -14.79 5.21 -8.00
N GLU A 103 -14.47 4.20 -7.19
CA GLU A 103 -14.69 2.80 -7.58
C GLU A 103 -16.17 2.43 -7.63
N GLU A 104 -16.96 2.88 -6.64
CA GLU A 104 -18.39 2.64 -6.59
C GLU A 104 -19.15 3.29 -7.78
N SER A 105 -18.71 4.47 -8.24
CA SER A 105 -19.26 5.13 -9.42
C SER A 105 -18.76 4.54 -10.75
N GLY A 106 -17.78 3.63 -10.72
CA GLY A 106 -17.17 3.03 -11.91
C GLY A 106 -16.16 3.93 -12.63
N GLU A 107 -15.77 5.05 -12.03
CA GLU A 107 -14.73 5.95 -12.56
C GLU A 107 -13.31 5.36 -12.41
N SER A 108 -13.09 4.57 -11.37
CA SER A 108 -11.81 3.91 -11.08
C SER A 108 -11.99 2.41 -10.89
N VAL A 109 -10.97 1.63 -11.26
CA VAL A 109 -10.92 0.19 -10.96
C VAL A 109 -9.96 -0.04 -9.80
N ILE A 110 -10.45 -0.61 -8.69
CA ILE A 110 -9.63 -0.93 -7.52
C ILE A 110 -9.72 -2.42 -7.24
N ILE A 111 -8.57 -3.10 -7.24
CA ILE A 111 -8.50 -4.53 -6.93
C ILE A 111 -8.90 -4.80 -5.47
N PHE A 112 -9.44 -5.99 -5.22
CA PHE A 112 -10.08 -6.33 -3.96
C PHE A 112 -9.22 -6.10 -2.69
N PRO A 113 -7.94 -6.54 -2.61
CA PRO A 113 -7.09 -6.26 -1.46
C PRO A 113 -6.87 -4.76 -1.22
N THR A 114 -6.68 -3.97 -2.29
CA THR A 114 -6.52 -2.52 -2.20
C THR A 114 -7.81 -1.88 -1.68
N ARG A 115 -8.98 -2.28 -2.20
CA ARG A 115 -10.27 -1.77 -1.75
C ARG A 115 -10.52 -2.04 -0.26
N MET A 116 -10.21 -3.24 0.23
CA MET A 116 -10.36 -3.56 1.66
C MET A 116 -9.44 -2.73 2.55
N ASN A 117 -8.17 -2.55 2.13
CA ASN A 117 -7.23 -1.71 2.86
C ASN A 117 -7.62 -0.22 2.82
N LEU A 118 -8.21 0.27 1.73
CA LEU A 118 -8.81 1.61 1.66
C LEU A 118 -10.01 1.75 2.60
N LYS A 119 -10.91 0.76 2.68
CA LYS A 119 -12.02 0.76 3.65
C LYS A 119 -11.51 0.87 5.08
N LYS A 120 -10.49 0.08 5.45
CA LYS A 120 -9.85 0.18 6.78
C LYS A 120 -9.25 1.56 7.01
N LEU A 121 -8.48 2.08 6.05
CA LEU A 121 -7.82 3.38 6.16
C LEU A 121 -8.83 4.53 6.28
N ALA A 122 -9.96 4.46 5.57
CA ALA A 122 -11.04 5.44 5.63
C ALA A 122 -11.71 5.53 7.02
N THR A 123 -11.46 4.57 7.92
CA THR A 123 -11.93 4.64 9.32
C THR A 123 -11.06 5.51 10.23
N ALA A 124 -9.94 6.05 9.74
CA ALA A 124 -9.10 6.99 10.46
C ALA A 124 -9.43 8.44 10.08
N ASN A 125 -9.33 9.35 11.05
CA ASN A 125 -9.73 10.75 10.90
C ASN A 125 -8.59 11.67 10.48
N SER A 126 -7.35 11.22 10.64
CA SER A 126 -6.14 11.96 10.30
C SER A 126 -4.98 10.99 10.08
N VAL A 127 -3.86 11.52 9.56
CA VAL A 127 -2.60 10.77 9.44
C VAL A 127 -2.11 10.31 10.82
N GLU A 128 -2.16 11.18 11.83
CA GLU A 128 -1.73 10.83 13.20
C GLU A 128 -2.58 9.70 13.80
N ASP A 129 -3.92 9.80 13.67
CA ASP A 129 -4.85 8.76 14.11
C ASP A 129 -4.55 7.43 13.42
N ALA A 130 -4.34 7.45 12.09
CA ALA A 130 -4.00 6.24 11.34
C ALA A 130 -2.71 5.58 11.85
N ILE A 131 -1.64 6.35 12.06
CA ILE A 131 -0.35 5.81 12.54
C ILE A 131 -0.52 5.19 13.94
N GLN A 132 -1.09 5.94 14.88
CA GLN A 132 -1.21 5.50 16.28
C GLN A 132 -2.13 4.28 16.39
N ARG A 133 -3.31 4.36 15.78
CA ARG A 133 -4.30 3.29 15.84
C ARG A 133 -3.78 2.04 15.17
N PHE A 134 -3.39 2.11 13.90
CA PHE A 134 -3.01 0.90 13.16
C PHE A 134 -1.64 0.37 13.57
N GLY A 135 -0.75 1.20 14.13
CA GLY A 135 0.50 0.75 14.74
C GLY A 135 0.34 -0.06 16.02
N SER A 136 -0.83 0.01 16.67
CA SER A 136 -1.14 -0.77 17.87
C SER A 136 -2.05 -1.99 17.60
N GLU A 137 -2.67 -2.06 16.42
CA GLU A 137 -3.53 -3.17 16.03
C GLU A 137 -2.70 -4.35 15.51
N ALA A 138 -3.07 -5.58 15.88
CA ALA A 138 -2.47 -6.77 15.30
C ALA A 138 -2.92 -6.97 13.85
N VAL A 139 -1.98 -7.25 12.95
CA VAL A 139 -2.30 -7.59 11.56
C VAL A 139 -2.76 -9.04 11.46
N VAL A 140 -3.96 -9.23 10.92
CA VAL A 140 -4.51 -10.54 10.58
C VAL A 140 -4.13 -10.89 9.14
N THR A 141 -3.55 -12.07 8.93
CA THR A 141 -3.31 -12.61 7.59
C THR A 141 -4.62 -12.98 6.93
N VAL A 142 -4.88 -12.38 5.77
CA VAL A 142 -6.07 -12.65 4.95
C VAL A 142 -5.67 -13.56 3.80
N LYS A 143 -6.16 -14.80 3.85
CA LYS A 143 -6.14 -15.71 2.71
C LYS A 143 -7.59 -15.99 2.31
N PRO A 144 -8.10 -15.38 1.22
CA PRO A 144 -9.45 -15.64 0.77
C PRO A 144 -9.69 -17.13 0.52
N GLN A 145 -10.90 -17.61 0.76
CA GLN A 145 -11.31 -18.98 0.47
C GLN A 145 -12.49 -18.97 -0.50
N GLN A 146 -12.45 -19.82 -1.51
CA GLN A 146 -13.56 -19.95 -2.44
C GLN A 146 -14.75 -20.61 -1.74
N SER A 147 -15.94 -20.08 -1.99
CA SER A 147 -17.21 -20.57 -1.49
C SER A 147 -18.32 -20.22 -2.51
N GLU A 148 -19.56 -20.51 -2.15
CA GLU A 148 -20.76 -20.03 -2.81
C GLU A 148 -21.63 -19.23 -1.82
N THR A 149 -22.38 -18.25 -2.30
CA THR A 149 -23.42 -17.56 -1.53
C THR A 149 -24.63 -18.47 -1.27
N PRO A 150 -25.58 -18.12 -0.39
CA PRO A 150 -26.83 -18.89 -0.23
C PRO A 150 -27.61 -19.08 -1.53
N GLU A 151 -27.47 -18.16 -2.49
CA GLU A 151 -28.08 -18.19 -3.82
C GLU A 151 -27.28 -19.03 -4.83
N GLY A 152 -26.14 -19.61 -4.44
CA GLY A 152 -25.28 -20.44 -5.29
C GLY A 152 -24.30 -19.65 -6.15
N GLU A 153 -24.07 -18.36 -5.87
CA GLU A 153 -23.12 -17.55 -6.64
C GLU A 153 -21.68 -17.76 -6.15
N PRO A 154 -20.71 -18.04 -7.03
CA PRO A 154 -19.32 -18.21 -6.63
C PRO A 154 -18.74 -16.94 -5.99
N CYS A 155 -18.12 -17.10 -4.81
CA CYS A 155 -17.58 -15.99 -4.04
C CYS A 155 -16.25 -16.34 -3.35
N LEU A 156 -15.58 -15.31 -2.84
CA LEU A 156 -14.48 -15.39 -1.90
C LEU A 156 -14.98 -15.00 -0.51
N VAL A 157 -14.61 -15.79 0.48
CA VAL A 157 -14.81 -15.48 1.90
C VAL A 157 -13.47 -15.09 2.50
N ILE A 158 -13.45 -14.00 3.25
CA ILE A 158 -12.30 -13.53 4.02
C ILE A 158 -12.64 -13.49 5.52
N PRO A 159 -11.63 -13.54 6.41
CA PRO A 159 -11.85 -13.34 7.84
C PRO A 159 -12.50 -11.98 8.13
N ASP A 160 -13.26 -11.89 9.22
CA ASP A 160 -13.78 -10.62 9.71
C ASP A 160 -12.64 -9.77 10.32
N VAL A 161 -12.07 -8.89 9.49
CA VAL A 161 -11.01 -7.98 9.88
C VAL A 161 -11.62 -6.62 10.21
N LYS A 162 -11.33 -6.12 11.41
CA LYS A 162 -11.78 -4.80 11.87
C LYS A 162 -11.45 -3.72 10.83
N GLY A 163 -12.48 -2.99 10.41
CA GLY A 163 -12.38 -1.90 9.43
C GLY A 163 -12.60 -2.31 7.98
N TYR A 164 -12.61 -3.60 7.63
CA TYR A 164 -12.98 -4.02 6.26
C TYR A 164 -14.48 -3.95 6.02
N GLY A 165 -15.28 -4.25 7.04
CA GLY A 165 -16.75 -4.15 6.96
C GLY A 165 -17.38 -5.09 5.92
N GLN A 166 -16.65 -6.11 5.48
CA GLN A 166 -17.05 -7.06 4.46
C GLN A 166 -16.27 -8.36 4.65
N THR A 167 -16.95 -9.49 4.54
CA THR A 167 -16.35 -10.83 4.62
C THR A 167 -16.58 -11.68 3.38
N VAL A 168 -17.44 -11.24 2.44
CA VAL A 168 -17.78 -11.97 1.22
C VAL A 168 -17.61 -11.07 0.02
N GLU A 169 -16.93 -11.55 -1.02
CA GLU A 169 -16.73 -10.87 -2.30
C GLU A 169 -17.14 -11.79 -3.45
N LEU A 170 -18.06 -11.37 -4.30
CA LEU A 170 -18.44 -12.18 -5.47
C LEU A 170 -17.26 -12.32 -6.43
N LEU A 171 -17.03 -13.53 -6.97
CA LEU A 171 -15.94 -13.75 -7.93
C LEU A 171 -16.11 -12.89 -9.19
N SER A 172 -17.34 -12.54 -9.57
CA SER A 172 -17.64 -11.64 -10.69
C SER A 172 -17.11 -10.21 -10.49
N ARG A 173 -16.79 -9.80 -9.26
CA ARG A 173 -16.24 -8.49 -8.91
C ARG A 173 -14.74 -8.51 -8.63
N VAL A 174 -14.12 -9.69 -8.66
CA VAL A 174 -12.67 -9.84 -8.46
C VAL A 174 -12.01 -9.60 -9.82
N ASN A 175 -11.50 -8.39 -10.00
CA ASN A 175 -10.65 -8.06 -11.16
C ASN A 175 -9.29 -8.76 -11.00
N VAL A 176 -8.92 -9.58 -11.99
CA VAL A 176 -7.64 -10.32 -12.07
C VAL A 176 -6.76 -9.74 -13.16
#